data_AF-A0A8J2X580-F1
#
_entry.id   AF-A0A8J2X580-F1
#
_cell.length_a   1.000
_cell.length_b   1.000
_cell.length_c   1.000
_cell.angle_alpha   90.00
_cell.angle_beta   90.00
_cell.angle_gamma   90.00
#
_symmetry.space_group_name_H-M   'P 1'
#
loop_
_entity.id
_entity.type
_entity.pdbx_description
1 polymer ?
#
loop_
_entity_poly.entity_id
_entity_poly.type
_entity_poly.pdbx_seq_one_letter_code
_entity_poly.pdbx_strand_id
1 'polypeptide(L)'
;MGRRGKAIGAAAKKSRRHLDTMQAKQKKPPPVARGECLTLPVDDDLTSIEAADLPSLLPTATVVDASRTKGYLLDSVHVPQHEWDFLTPEARKLCEANRKLIFLDVRSARAVRREYPNLDVAVVRGGFDACLAALPSNLFRGVDEERRLEPYCLYLKDRRHLDWAAGLDDDERGAEVRRMHRLPVDVTPNLYLGDAGCAADMERLKSLSITHVLNCAPGGARDMSAVYLQHGIRSMAVAAKDNENCALLDGHVDVEAFLSKARTSGRVLVHCVQGLNRSGLVVAAALVRDGVSVIDAVRTLRARRGNDALSNTNFQRRLVRYAARLGRLGPVPDVVVSEARPAAPAPAPPPTGGCCLVS
;
A
#
# COMPACT_ATOMS: atom_id res chain seq x y z
N MET A 1 -20.26 12.24 -43.57
CA MET A 1 -19.62 12.98 -42.45
C MET A 1 -20.56 12.97 -41.25
N GLY A 2 -20.05 12.72 -40.05
CA GLY A 2 -20.81 12.90 -38.80
C GLY A 2 -21.22 11.62 -38.08
N ARG A 3 -20.32 11.07 -37.25
CA ARG A 3 -20.59 10.21 -36.05
C ARG A 3 -19.28 9.73 -35.40
N ARG A 4 -18.32 10.61 -35.11
CA ARG A 4 -17.10 10.23 -34.35
C ARG A 4 -16.69 11.17 -33.21
N GLY A 5 -17.43 12.26 -32.96
CA GLY A 5 -17.08 13.24 -31.91
C GLY A 5 -17.73 13.03 -30.52
N LYS A 6 -18.71 12.13 -30.36
CA LYS A 6 -19.52 12.06 -29.13
C LYS A 6 -18.95 11.20 -28.00
N ALA A 7 -18.09 10.21 -28.28
CA ALA A 7 -17.60 9.28 -27.26
C ALA A 7 -16.43 9.85 -26.42
N ILE A 8 -15.57 10.68 -27.01
CA ILE A 8 -14.38 11.24 -26.34
C ILE A 8 -14.79 12.32 -25.31
N GLY A 9 -15.83 13.09 -25.62
CA GLY A 9 -16.38 14.10 -24.69
C GLY A 9 -17.05 13.49 -23.44
N ALA A 10 -17.55 12.25 -23.51
CA ALA A 10 -18.25 11.62 -22.38
C ALA A 10 -17.29 11.17 -21.27
N ALA A 11 -16.09 10.69 -21.62
CA ALA A 11 -15.07 10.28 -20.64
C ALA A 11 -14.46 11.49 -19.92
N ALA A 12 -14.17 12.57 -20.65
CA ALA A 12 -13.67 13.83 -20.07
C ALA A 12 -14.70 14.50 -19.14
N LYS A 13 -15.99 14.43 -19.47
CA LYS A 13 -17.08 15.02 -18.66
C LYS A 13 -17.35 14.22 -17.37
N LYS A 14 -17.09 12.91 -17.37
CA LYS A 14 -17.22 12.04 -16.18
C LYS A 14 -16.10 12.29 -15.16
N SER A 15 -14.90 12.61 -15.63
CA SER A 15 -13.76 13.02 -14.77
C SER A 15 -14.01 14.37 -14.09
N ARG A 16 -14.62 15.34 -14.80
CA ARG A 16 -14.91 16.68 -14.26
C ARG A 16 -15.99 16.69 -13.17
N ARG A 17 -17.07 15.91 -13.33
CA ARG A 17 -18.13 15.79 -12.31
C ARG A 17 -17.66 15.12 -11.01
N HIS A 18 -16.62 14.29 -11.08
CA HIS A 18 -16.03 13.64 -9.90
C HIS A 18 -15.20 14.63 -9.07
N LEU A 19 -14.59 15.64 -9.71
CA LEU A 19 -13.86 16.73 -9.05
C LEU A 19 -14.80 17.65 -8.26
N ASP A 20 -15.96 18.00 -8.85
CA ASP A 20 -16.96 18.86 -8.18
C ASP A 20 -17.57 18.17 -6.93
N THR A 21 -17.68 16.84 -6.93
CA THR A 21 -18.17 16.07 -5.77
C THR A 21 -17.11 15.85 -4.68
N MET A 22 -15.83 16.00 -5.01
CA MET A 22 -14.71 15.89 -4.05
C MET A 22 -14.43 17.21 -3.32
N GLN A 23 -14.58 18.35 -3.99
CA GLN A 23 -14.35 19.68 -3.38
C GLN A 23 -15.48 20.12 -2.44
N ALA A 24 -16.72 19.67 -2.67
CA ALA A 24 -17.87 20.06 -1.86
C ALA A 24 -17.91 19.46 -0.42
N LYS A 25 -16.99 18.55 -0.06
CA LYS A 25 -16.99 17.85 1.24
C LYS A 25 -15.99 18.38 2.27
N GLN A 26 -15.25 19.45 2.00
CA GLN A 26 -14.35 20.07 2.98
C GLN A 26 -15.00 21.29 3.66
N LYS A 27 -15.78 21.07 4.72
CA LYS A 27 -16.04 22.10 5.74
C LYS A 27 -15.27 21.72 7.00
N LYS A 28 -14.30 22.55 7.41
CA LYS A 28 -13.55 22.41 8.67
C LYS A 28 -14.47 22.74 9.86
N PRO A 29 -14.57 21.89 10.90
CA PRO A 29 -15.22 22.27 12.15
C PRO A 29 -14.29 23.18 13.00
N PRO A 30 -14.85 23.99 13.92
CA PRO A 30 -14.09 24.92 14.75
C PRO A 30 -13.24 24.18 15.81
N PRO A 31 -12.17 24.81 16.35
CA PRO A 31 -11.31 24.18 17.33
C PRO A 31 -12.00 24.11 18.69
N VAL A 32 -12.12 22.92 19.27
CA VAL A 32 -12.63 22.73 20.64
C VAL A 32 -11.43 22.54 21.59
N ALA A 33 -11.50 23.22 22.73
CA ALA A 33 -10.44 23.35 23.72
C ALA A 33 -9.94 22.01 24.29
N ARG A 34 -8.64 21.98 24.61
CA ARG A 34 -7.94 20.87 25.28
C ARG A 34 -8.53 20.66 26.68
N GLY A 35 -8.98 19.44 26.95
CA GLY A 35 -9.48 18.97 28.24
C GLY A 35 -8.96 17.55 28.52
N GLU A 36 -8.80 17.26 29.80
CA GLU A 36 -7.81 16.35 30.41
C GLU A 36 -7.94 14.85 30.07
N CYS A 37 -6.79 14.19 30.15
CA CYS A 37 -6.61 12.75 29.94
C CYS A 37 -7.22 11.97 31.10
N LEU A 38 -8.33 11.26 30.85
CA LEU A 38 -8.79 10.21 31.76
C LEU A 38 -7.82 9.03 31.64
N THR A 39 -6.84 8.97 32.55
CA THR A 39 -6.09 7.74 32.80
C THR A 39 -7.07 6.69 33.31
N LEU A 40 -7.49 5.77 32.44
CA LEU A 40 -8.10 4.52 32.89
C LEU A 40 -7.04 3.73 33.68
N PRO A 41 -7.38 3.14 34.84
CA PRO A 41 -6.43 2.38 35.63
C PRO A 41 -5.87 1.22 34.80
N VAL A 42 -4.58 0.95 34.99
CA VAL A 42 -3.91 -0.21 34.42
C VAL A 42 -4.39 -1.44 35.18
N ASP A 43 -5.26 -2.24 34.59
CA ASP A 43 -5.43 -3.63 35.04
C ASP A 43 -4.18 -4.41 34.58
N ASP A 44 -3.32 -4.74 35.55
CA ASP A 44 -2.04 -5.45 35.43
C ASP A 44 -2.21 -6.99 35.38
N ASP A 45 -3.36 -7.51 34.94
CA ASP A 45 -3.70 -8.94 35.03
C ASP A 45 -3.09 -9.82 33.92
N LEU A 46 -2.19 -9.27 33.10
CA LEU A 46 -1.48 -10.03 32.07
C LEU A 46 -0.10 -10.45 32.54
N THR A 47 0.12 -11.76 32.60
CA THR A 47 1.45 -12.33 32.84
C THR A 47 2.41 -11.92 31.72
N SER A 48 3.44 -11.15 32.04
CA SER A 48 4.52 -10.85 31.09
C SER A 48 5.59 -11.95 31.12
N ILE A 49 6.15 -12.29 29.96
CA ILE A 49 7.30 -13.19 29.83
C ILE A 49 8.43 -12.50 29.06
N GLU A 50 9.68 -12.87 29.33
CA GLU A 50 10.81 -12.38 28.54
C GLU A 50 10.95 -13.19 27.24
N ALA A 51 11.44 -12.52 26.20
CA ALA A 51 11.60 -13.16 24.90
C ALA A 51 12.59 -14.35 24.93
N ALA A 52 13.58 -14.30 25.83
CA ALA A 52 14.55 -15.39 26.00
C ALA A 52 13.94 -16.69 26.54
N ASP A 53 12.77 -16.61 27.19
CA ASP A 53 12.07 -17.77 27.77
C ASP A 53 11.16 -18.49 26.77
N LEU A 54 10.89 -17.89 25.61
CA LEU A 54 10.05 -18.50 24.57
C LEU A 54 10.47 -19.92 24.17
N PRO A 55 11.75 -20.26 23.94
CA PRO A 55 12.15 -21.58 23.47
C PRO A 55 11.77 -22.71 24.44
N SER A 56 11.82 -22.46 25.75
CA SER A 56 11.44 -23.43 26.77
C SER A 56 9.93 -23.56 26.93
N LEU A 57 9.17 -22.53 26.53
CA LEU A 57 7.71 -22.48 26.58
C LEU A 57 7.03 -23.01 25.31
N LEU A 58 7.67 -22.94 24.14
CA LEU A 58 7.13 -23.41 22.86
C LEU A 58 6.57 -24.86 22.86
N PRO A 59 7.13 -25.83 23.63
CA PRO A 59 6.56 -27.18 23.72
C PRO A 59 5.16 -27.22 24.36
N THR A 60 4.86 -26.29 25.26
CA THR A 60 3.61 -26.27 26.05
C THR A 60 2.73 -25.06 25.77
N ALA A 61 3.22 -24.08 25.01
CA ALA A 61 2.53 -22.83 24.72
C ALA A 61 2.46 -22.55 23.21
N THR A 62 1.48 -21.75 22.80
CA THR A 62 1.29 -21.27 21.43
C THR A 62 1.55 -19.78 21.37
N VAL A 63 2.48 -19.35 20.53
CA VAL A 63 2.81 -17.93 20.35
C VAL A 63 1.93 -17.33 19.27
N VAL A 64 1.27 -16.21 19.55
CA VAL A 64 0.26 -15.58 18.69
C VAL A 64 0.70 -14.15 18.32
N ASP A 65 0.85 -13.89 17.03
CA ASP A 65 0.94 -12.52 16.47
C ASP A 65 -0.37 -12.12 15.81
N ALA A 66 -1.25 -11.49 16.59
CA ALA A 66 -2.55 -11.02 16.14
C ALA A 66 -2.53 -9.55 15.64
N SER A 67 -1.35 -8.94 15.50
CA SER A 67 -1.20 -7.55 15.04
C SER A 67 -1.39 -7.38 13.51
N ARG A 68 -1.54 -8.49 12.77
CA ARG A 68 -1.67 -8.50 11.31
C ARG A 68 -2.90 -9.30 10.89
N THR A 69 -3.58 -8.84 9.84
CA THR A 69 -4.63 -9.59 9.09
C THR A 69 -4.13 -10.89 8.45
N LYS A 70 -2.88 -11.25 8.74
CA LYS A 70 -2.06 -12.21 8.03
C LYS A 70 -1.27 -13.14 8.96
N GLY A 71 -1.60 -13.12 10.27
CA GLY A 71 -1.03 -13.85 11.41
C GLY A 71 0.12 -14.80 11.11
N TYR A 72 1.32 -14.43 11.54
CA TYR A 72 2.47 -15.33 11.49
C TYR A 72 2.63 -16.02 12.84
N LEU A 73 2.64 -17.35 12.82
CA LEU A 73 3.00 -18.18 13.97
C LEU A 73 4.48 -18.52 13.82
N LEU A 74 5.28 -18.26 14.87
CA LEU A 74 6.64 -18.80 15.00
C LEU A 74 6.45 -20.32 15.18
N ASP A 75 6.90 -21.13 14.20
CA ASP A 75 6.64 -22.57 14.05
C ASP A 75 6.22 -23.26 15.36
N SER A 76 4.93 -23.55 15.54
CA SER A 76 4.22 -24.66 14.93
C SER A 76 2.73 -24.34 14.77
N VAL A 77 2.17 -24.78 13.64
CA VAL A 77 0.82 -24.54 13.10
C VAL A 77 0.76 -23.37 12.12
N HIS A 78 0.40 -23.68 10.88
CA HIS A 78 0.12 -22.76 9.79
C HIS A 78 -1.39 -22.45 9.82
N VAL A 79 -1.79 -21.17 9.85
CA VAL A 79 -3.20 -20.77 9.69
C VAL A 79 -3.32 -19.77 8.55
N PRO A 80 -4.12 -20.05 7.50
CA PRO A 80 -4.30 -19.17 6.36
C PRO A 80 -4.99 -17.83 6.68
N GLN A 81 -4.74 -16.90 5.79
CA GLN A 81 -4.92 -15.45 5.90
C GLN A 81 -6.33 -14.88 5.78
N HIS A 82 -7.37 -15.70 5.78
CA HIS A 82 -8.74 -15.26 5.56
C HIS A 82 -9.69 -15.59 6.72
N GLU A 83 -9.15 -15.93 7.89
CA GLU A 83 -9.93 -16.42 9.03
C GLU A 83 -9.55 -15.73 10.35
N TRP A 84 -9.75 -14.42 10.42
CA TRP A 84 -9.63 -13.65 11.68
C TRP A 84 -10.79 -12.67 11.87
N ASP A 85 -12.01 -13.19 11.74
CA ASP A 85 -13.13 -12.68 12.54
C ASP A 85 -13.10 -13.46 13.86
N PHE A 86 -13.11 -12.74 14.99
CA PHE A 86 -12.87 -13.22 16.36
C PHE A 86 -13.08 -14.74 16.56
N LEU A 87 -11.94 -15.44 16.62
CA LEU A 87 -11.73 -16.87 16.85
C LEU A 87 -12.61 -17.82 16.02
N THR A 88 -12.08 -18.20 14.86
CA THR A 88 -12.60 -19.33 14.08
C THR A 88 -12.61 -20.64 14.89
N PRO A 89 -13.42 -21.65 14.49
CA PRO A 89 -13.50 -22.96 15.16
C PRO A 89 -12.13 -23.63 15.42
N GLU A 90 -11.14 -23.34 14.60
CA GLU A 90 -9.76 -23.80 14.68
C GLU A 90 -9.02 -23.20 15.89
N ALA A 91 -9.26 -21.92 16.18
CA ALA A 91 -8.69 -21.28 17.36
C ALA A 91 -9.35 -21.77 18.66
N ARG A 92 -10.64 -22.14 18.61
CA ARG A 92 -11.31 -22.86 19.72
C ARG A 92 -10.68 -24.22 19.97
N LYS A 93 -10.32 -24.99 18.92
CA LYS A 93 -9.57 -26.26 19.07
C LYS A 93 -8.19 -26.08 19.71
N LEU A 94 -7.50 -24.97 19.43
CA LEU A 94 -6.23 -24.62 20.10
C LEU A 94 -6.44 -24.25 21.57
N CYS A 95 -7.56 -23.60 21.91
CA CYS A 95 -7.96 -23.28 23.28
C CYS A 95 -8.37 -24.54 24.08
N GLU A 96 -9.00 -25.51 23.43
CA GLU A 96 -9.40 -26.81 24.02
C GLU A 96 -8.20 -27.71 24.34
N ALA A 97 -7.02 -27.45 23.75
CA ALA A 97 -5.79 -28.22 23.98
C ALA A 97 -5.07 -27.91 25.31
N ASN A 98 -5.64 -27.07 26.19
CA ASN A 98 -5.07 -26.72 27.51
C ASN A 98 -3.64 -26.13 27.44
N ARG A 99 -3.30 -25.46 26.33
CA ARG A 99 -2.00 -24.81 26.12
C ARG A 99 -2.06 -23.33 26.48
N LYS A 100 -0.96 -22.80 27.01
CA LYS A 100 -0.79 -21.38 27.29
C LYS A 100 -0.70 -20.58 25.98
N LEU A 101 -1.41 -19.45 25.88
CA LEU A 101 -1.32 -18.54 24.74
C LEU A 101 -0.38 -17.38 25.06
N ILE A 102 0.62 -17.17 24.23
CA ILE A 102 1.64 -16.13 24.40
C ILE A 102 1.49 -15.12 23.27
N PHE A 103 1.07 -13.90 23.57
CA PHE A 103 0.87 -12.86 22.57
C PHE A 103 2.11 -11.99 22.39
N LEU A 104 2.32 -11.52 21.16
CA LEU A 104 3.39 -10.55 20.83
C LEU A 104 2.92 -9.08 20.88
N ASP A 105 1.61 -8.84 21.03
CA ASP A 105 1.00 -7.52 21.19
C ASP A 105 0.04 -7.52 22.40
N VAL A 106 0.14 -6.48 23.24
CA VAL A 106 -0.64 -6.33 24.48
C VAL A 106 -2.14 -6.12 24.20
N ARG A 107 -2.51 -5.45 23.10
CA ARG A 107 -3.92 -5.17 22.79
C ARG A 107 -4.66 -6.45 22.45
N SER A 108 -4.07 -7.32 21.65
CA SER A 108 -4.62 -8.63 21.31
C SER A 108 -4.71 -9.54 22.54
N ALA A 109 -3.68 -9.56 23.38
CA ALA A 109 -3.69 -10.31 24.64
C ALA A 109 -4.85 -9.89 25.55
N ARG A 110 -5.10 -8.58 25.67
CA ARG A 110 -6.21 -8.01 26.45
C ARG A 110 -7.56 -8.36 25.85
N ALA A 111 -7.71 -8.31 24.53
CA ALA A 111 -8.95 -8.65 23.86
C ALA A 111 -9.35 -10.10 24.16
N VAL A 112 -8.40 -11.04 24.02
CA VAL A 112 -8.65 -12.47 24.29
C VAL A 112 -8.90 -12.72 25.77
N ARG A 113 -8.16 -12.08 26.68
CA ARG A 113 -8.39 -12.23 28.13
C ARG A 113 -9.79 -11.76 28.56
N ARG A 114 -10.31 -10.70 27.95
CA ARG A 114 -11.67 -10.17 28.24
C ARG A 114 -12.76 -11.11 27.74
N GLU A 115 -12.57 -11.69 26.56
CA GLU A 115 -13.56 -12.55 25.93
C GLU A 115 -13.51 -13.99 26.48
N TYR A 116 -12.33 -14.46 26.91
CA TYR A 116 -12.10 -15.80 27.47
C TYR A 116 -11.26 -15.73 28.76
N PRO A 117 -11.89 -15.39 29.91
CA PRO A 117 -11.17 -15.21 31.18
C PRO A 117 -10.40 -16.44 31.68
N ASN A 118 -10.86 -17.64 31.29
CA ASN A 118 -10.34 -18.93 31.74
C ASN A 118 -9.10 -19.40 30.95
N LEU A 119 -8.69 -18.70 29.90
CA LEU A 119 -7.49 -19.06 29.14
C LEU A 119 -6.22 -18.56 29.85
N ASP A 120 -5.19 -19.39 29.88
CA ASP A 120 -3.85 -18.97 30.32
C ASP A 120 -3.21 -18.12 29.20
N VAL A 121 -3.25 -16.80 29.38
CA VAL A 121 -2.75 -15.81 28.45
C VAL A 121 -1.57 -15.06 29.05
N ALA A 122 -0.47 -14.99 28.31
CA ALA A 122 0.70 -14.17 28.61
C ALA A 122 1.06 -13.26 27.43
N VAL A 123 1.91 -12.27 27.69
CA VAL A 123 2.44 -11.36 26.66
C VAL A 123 3.95 -11.28 26.76
N VAL A 124 4.63 -11.24 25.61
CA VAL A 124 6.08 -11.06 25.58
C VAL A 124 6.42 -9.60 25.87
N ARG A 125 7.29 -9.36 26.85
CA ARG A 125 7.82 -8.03 27.15
C ARG A 125 8.64 -7.53 25.96
N GLY A 126 8.36 -6.30 25.53
CA GLY A 126 8.96 -5.74 24.30
C GLY A 126 8.41 -6.34 23.00
N GLY A 127 7.41 -7.22 23.09
CA GLY A 127 6.70 -7.80 21.95
C GLY A 127 7.61 -8.53 20.97
N PHE A 128 7.27 -8.47 19.69
CA PHE A 128 8.04 -9.14 18.63
C PHE A 128 9.49 -8.63 18.53
N ASP A 129 9.77 -7.34 18.78
CA ASP A 129 11.14 -6.81 18.66
C ASP A 129 12.10 -7.47 19.65
N ALA A 130 11.63 -7.73 20.87
CA ALA A 130 12.38 -8.51 21.84
C ALA A 130 12.59 -9.96 21.38
N CYS A 131 11.57 -10.58 20.77
CA CYS A 131 11.71 -11.92 20.15
C CYS A 131 12.78 -11.94 19.07
N LEU A 132 12.79 -10.97 18.17
CA LEU A 132 13.75 -10.89 17.07
C LEU A 132 15.19 -10.73 17.58
N ALA A 133 15.38 -9.98 18.67
CA ALA A 133 16.68 -9.78 19.29
C ALA A 133 17.17 -11.01 20.08
N ALA A 134 16.26 -11.73 20.73
CA ALA A 134 16.60 -12.80 21.67
C ALA A 134 16.60 -14.21 21.06
N LEU A 135 15.89 -14.43 19.94
CA LEU A 135 15.66 -15.75 19.37
C LEU A 135 16.38 -15.93 18.02
N PRO A 136 16.77 -17.18 17.68
CA PRO A 136 17.54 -17.42 16.47
C PRO A 136 16.73 -17.15 15.19
N SER A 137 17.39 -16.56 14.19
CA SER A 137 16.77 -16.00 12.97
C SER A 137 16.02 -17.01 12.10
N ASN A 138 16.31 -18.31 12.24
CA ASN A 138 15.60 -19.38 11.55
C ASN A 138 14.13 -19.53 11.99
N LEU A 139 13.78 -19.12 13.21
CA LEU A 139 12.39 -19.12 13.70
C LEU A 139 11.51 -18.04 13.06
N PHE A 140 12.11 -17.02 12.44
CA PHE A 140 11.41 -15.84 11.88
C PHE A 140 11.50 -15.76 10.36
N ARG A 141 11.90 -16.83 9.68
CA ARG A 141 12.18 -16.82 8.24
C ARG A 141 10.92 -16.36 7.47
N GLY A 142 11.02 -15.22 6.80
CA GLY A 142 9.91 -14.56 6.06
C GLY A 142 9.13 -13.52 6.88
N VAL A 143 9.03 -13.67 8.20
CA VAL A 143 8.37 -12.70 9.10
C VAL A 143 9.27 -11.49 9.37
N ASP A 144 10.57 -11.74 9.60
CA ASP A 144 11.60 -10.70 9.73
C ASP A 144 11.64 -9.81 8.47
N GLU A 145 11.61 -10.43 7.28
CA GLU A 145 11.65 -9.69 6.02
C GLU A 145 10.42 -8.79 5.85
N GLU A 146 9.20 -9.28 6.10
CA GLU A 146 8.01 -8.43 5.98
C GLU A 146 7.95 -7.31 7.02
N ARG A 147 8.45 -7.54 8.23
CA ARG A 147 8.47 -6.54 9.31
C ARG A 147 9.54 -5.49 9.06
N ARG A 148 10.73 -5.89 8.61
CA ARG A 148 11.79 -4.99 8.14
C ARG A 148 11.30 -4.09 6.98
N LEU A 149 10.42 -4.61 6.13
CA LEU A 149 9.88 -3.89 4.98
C LEU A 149 8.64 -3.04 5.29
N GLU A 150 7.98 -3.27 6.43
CA GLU A 150 6.74 -2.58 6.80
C GLU A 150 6.88 -1.07 6.86
N PRO A 151 7.93 -0.48 7.48
CA PRO A 151 8.05 0.97 7.56
C PRO A 151 7.98 1.64 6.18
N TYR A 152 8.65 1.05 5.18
CA TYR A 152 8.60 1.52 3.80
C TYR A 152 7.18 1.39 3.20
N CYS A 153 6.51 0.26 3.43
CA CYS A 153 5.15 0.05 2.92
C CYS A 153 4.15 1.06 3.50
N LEU A 154 4.24 1.33 4.81
CA LEU A 154 3.40 2.31 5.48
C LEU A 154 3.70 3.73 4.97
N TYR A 155 4.98 4.06 4.81
CA TYR A 155 5.41 5.35 4.30
C TYR A 155 4.89 5.62 2.88
N LEU A 156 4.97 4.62 1.98
CA LEU A 156 4.44 4.74 0.61
C LEU A 156 2.91 4.83 0.56
N LYS A 157 2.22 4.17 1.51
CA LYS A 157 0.76 4.15 1.60
C LYS A 157 0.20 5.50 2.04
N ASP A 158 0.86 6.19 2.97
CA ASP A 158 0.43 7.51 3.40
C ASP A 158 0.71 8.56 2.32
N ARG A 159 -0.35 9.22 1.87
CA ARG A 159 -0.25 10.26 0.82
C ARG A 159 0.47 11.51 1.30
N ARG A 160 0.49 11.76 2.62
CA ARG A 160 1.10 12.97 3.22
C ARG A 160 2.62 12.94 3.13
N HIS A 161 3.22 11.77 3.20
CA HIS A 161 4.67 11.58 3.20
C HIS A 161 5.34 11.84 1.84
N LEU A 162 4.57 11.72 0.76
CA LEU A 162 5.05 11.85 -0.62
C LEU A 162 4.11 12.74 -1.43
N ASP A 163 3.54 13.76 -0.79
CA ASP A 163 2.66 14.70 -1.48
C ASP A 163 3.46 15.55 -2.46
N TRP A 164 3.23 15.33 -3.76
CA TRP A 164 3.91 16.09 -4.82
C TRP A 164 3.61 17.59 -4.76
N ALA A 165 2.48 17.99 -4.15
CA ALA A 165 2.06 19.38 -4.07
C ALA A 165 2.52 20.09 -2.79
N ALA A 166 3.29 19.42 -1.94
CA ALA A 166 3.79 20.00 -0.70
C ALA A 166 4.62 21.26 -0.99
N GLY A 167 4.20 22.40 -0.43
CA GLY A 167 4.88 23.68 -0.59
C GLY A 167 4.52 24.48 -1.84
N LEU A 168 3.64 23.98 -2.71
CA LEU A 168 3.15 24.73 -3.88
C LEU A 168 1.91 25.55 -3.54
N ASP A 169 1.84 26.76 -4.09
CA ASP A 169 0.62 27.57 -4.08
C ASP A 169 -0.46 27.01 -5.03
N ASP A 170 -1.66 27.62 -5.03
CA ASP A 170 -2.78 27.11 -5.81
C ASP A 170 -2.61 27.28 -7.33
N ASP A 171 -1.90 28.31 -7.79
CA ASP A 171 -1.64 28.58 -9.21
C ASP A 171 -0.58 27.63 -9.76
N GLU A 172 0.52 27.46 -9.02
CA GLU A 172 1.58 26.49 -9.29
C GLU A 172 1.01 25.06 -9.32
N ARG A 173 0.19 24.71 -8.32
CA ARG A 173 -0.50 23.42 -8.27
C ARG A 173 -1.38 23.23 -9.50
N GLY A 174 -2.13 24.25 -9.90
CA GLY A 174 -2.99 24.22 -11.09
C GLY A 174 -2.20 23.99 -12.39
N ALA A 175 -1.03 24.62 -12.52
CA ALA A 175 -0.15 24.43 -13.67
C ALA A 175 0.43 23.00 -13.73
N GLU A 176 0.90 22.48 -12.60
CA GLU A 176 1.44 21.13 -12.50
C GLU A 176 0.38 20.06 -12.78
N VAL A 177 -0.85 20.21 -12.26
CA VAL A 177 -1.96 19.30 -12.59
C VAL A 177 -2.17 19.24 -14.11
N ARG A 178 -2.20 20.40 -14.79
CA ARG A 178 -2.34 20.43 -16.26
C ARG A 178 -1.18 19.71 -16.96
N ARG A 179 0.05 19.87 -16.47
CA ARG A 179 1.23 19.16 -16.99
C ARG A 179 1.11 17.64 -16.80
N MET A 180 0.75 17.18 -15.61
CA MET A 180 0.61 15.75 -15.26
C MET A 180 -0.46 15.03 -16.08
N HIS A 181 -1.52 15.74 -16.49
CA HIS A 181 -2.57 15.19 -17.34
C HIS A 181 -2.22 15.20 -18.84
N ARG A 182 -1.12 15.87 -19.25
CA ARG A 182 -0.66 15.89 -20.63
C ARG A 182 0.23 14.69 -20.93
N LEU A 183 -0.39 13.53 -21.07
CA LEU A 183 0.31 12.26 -21.30
C LEU A 183 0.96 12.14 -22.70
N PRO A 184 1.99 11.28 -22.83
CA PRO A 184 2.73 10.66 -21.73
C PRO A 184 3.64 11.67 -21.02
N VAL A 185 3.92 11.43 -19.73
CA VAL A 185 4.86 12.25 -18.94
C VAL A 185 6.26 11.65 -19.00
N ASP A 186 7.27 12.50 -19.09
CA ASP A 186 8.67 12.13 -18.91
C ASP A 186 8.94 11.89 -17.42
N VAL A 187 9.49 10.71 -17.09
CA VAL A 187 9.81 10.38 -15.70
C VAL A 187 11.30 10.63 -15.46
N THR A 188 12.13 10.00 -16.28
CA THR A 188 13.57 10.21 -16.38
C THR A 188 13.97 10.19 -17.86
N PRO A 189 15.22 10.55 -18.21
CA PRO A 189 15.68 10.49 -19.59
C PRO A 189 15.33 9.16 -20.26
N ASN A 190 14.74 9.26 -21.44
CA ASN A 190 14.31 8.14 -22.29
C ASN A 190 13.21 7.23 -21.71
N LEU A 191 12.60 7.56 -20.57
CA LEU A 191 11.55 6.76 -19.93
C LEU A 191 10.28 7.60 -19.72
N TYR A 192 9.22 7.21 -20.40
CA TYR A 192 7.91 7.87 -20.37
C TYR A 192 6.85 6.97 -19.74
N LEU A 193 5.93 7.58 -19.01
CA LEU A 193 4.76 6.93 -18.42
C LEU A 193 3.49 7.45 -19.07
N GLY A 194 2.59 6.54 -19.46
CA GLY A 194 1.34 6.92 -20.09
C GLY A 194 0.18 5.95 -19.87
N ASP A 195 -0.93 6.28 -20.50
CA ASP A 195 -2.17 5.51 -20.51
C ASP A 195 -2.45 4.93 -21.90
N ALA A 196 -3.57 4.22 -22.05
CA ALA A 196 -3.94 3.64 -23.34
C ALA A 196 -4.30 4.70 -24.39
N GLY A 197 -4.77 5.88 -23.96
CA GLY A 197 -5.15 6.97 -24.85
C GLY A 197 -3.94 7.57 -25.54
N CYS A 198 -2.91 7.93 -24.78
CA CYS A 198 -1.68 8.49 -25.35
C CYS A 198 -0.87 7.45 -26.13
N ALA A 199 -0.95 6.17 -25.77
CA ALA A 199 -0.33 5.08 -26.54
C ALA A 199 -0.98 4.93 -27.93
N ALA A 200 -2.28 5.23 -28.06
CA ALA A 200 -2.98 5.22 -29.33
C ALA A 200 -2.75 6.49 -30.19
N ASP A 201 -2.12 7.53 -29.63
CA ASP A 201 -1.87 8.81 -30.30
C ASP A 201 -0.50 8.81 -31.01
N MET A 202 -0.49 8.33 -32.25
CA MET A 202 0.73 8.24 -33.05
C MET A 202 1.41 9.59 -33.33
N GLU A 203 0.65 10.68 -33.43
CA GLU A 203 1.23 12.01 -33.63
C GLU A 203 2.02 12.44 -32.40
N ARG A 204 1.43 12.22 -31.22
CA ARG A 204 2.09 12.48 -29.95
C ARG A 204 3.35 11.63 -29.78
N LEU A 205 3.28 10.33 -30.06
CA LEU A 205 4.45 9.44 -29.98
C LEU A 205 5.59 9.89 -30.91
N LYS A 206 5.26 10.30 -32.14
CA LYS A 206 6.26 10.84 -33.09
C LYS A 206 6.86 12.15 -32.61
N SER A 207 6.05 13.08 -32.09
CA SER A 207 6.52 14.37 -31.57
C SER A 207 7.50 14.22 -30.41
N LEU A 208 7.36 13.14 -29.64
CA LEU A 208 8.23 12.80 -28.51
C LEU A 208 9.39 11.88 -28.91
N SER A 209 9.46 11.49 -30.19
CA SER A 209 10.44 10.54 -30.73
C SER A 209 10.46 9.21 -29.98
N ILE A 210 9.27 8.70 -29.61
CA ILE A 210 9.12 7.38 -28.98
C ILE A 210 9.47 6.30 -30.01
N THR A 211 10.41 5.44 -29.65
CA THR A 211 10.88 4.33 -30.51
C THR A 211 10.46 2.96 -29.98
N HIS A 212 10.08 2.89 -28.70
CA HIS A 212 9.69 1.66 -28.04
C HIS A 212 8.41 1.84 -27.21
N VAL A 213 7.55 0.83 -27.17
CA VAL A 213 6.34 0.81 -26.34
C VAL A 213 6.24 -0.48 -25.54
N LEU A 214 6.15 -0.37 -24.22
CA LEU A 214 5.84 -1.48 -23.33
C LEU A 214 4.39 -1.37 -22.83
N ASN A 215 3.54 -2.30 -23.26
CA ASN A 215 2.15 -2.40 -22.85
C ASN A 215 2.00 -3.38 -21.68
N CYS A 216 1.73 -2.87 -20.47
CA CYS A 216 1.50 -3.69 -19.27
C CYS A 216 0.04 -4.15 -19.11
N ALA A 217 -0.80 -3.98 -20.13
CA ALA A 217 -2.23 -4.28 -20.10
C ALA A 217 -2.81 -4.71 -21.48
N PRO A 218 -2.24 -5.71 -22.18
CA PRO A 218 -2.67 -6.09 -23.53
C PRO A 218 -4.16 -6.45 -23.66
N GLY A 219 -4.78 -7.02 -22.62
CA GLY A 219 -6.22 -7.34 -22.63
C GLY A 219 -7.14 -6.19 -22.23
N GLY A 220 -6.60 -5.04 -21.82
CA GLY A 220 -7.39 -3.89 -21.33
C GLY A 220 -7.34 -2.66 -22.22
N ALA A 221 -6.62 -2.73 -23.34
CA ALA A 221 -6.44 -1.64 -24.29
C ALA A 221 -6.52 -2.20 -25.72
N ARG A 222 -6.74 -1.33 -26.70
CA ARG A 222 -6.64 -1.69 -28.12
C ARG A 222 -5.22 -2.17 -28.42
N ASP A 223 -5.09 -3.27 -29.14
CA ASP A 223 -3.79 -3.69 -29.66
C ASP A 223 -3.36 -2.75 -30.80
N MET A 224 -2.22 -2.11 -30.58
CA MET A 224 -1.60 -1.15 -31.50
C MET A 224 -0.32 -1.70 -32.13
N SER A 225 0.07 -2.95 -31.85
CA SER A 225 1.32 -3.59 -32.27
C SER A 225 1.58 -3.46 -33.79
N ALA A 226 0.58 -3.75 -34.62
CA ALA A 226 0.68 -3.62 -36.07
C ALA A 226 0.90 -2.16 -36.53
N VAL A 227 0.24 -1.20 -35.87
CA VAL A 227 0.36 0.23 -36.19
C VAL A 227 1.75 0.75 -35.77
N TYR A 228 2.24 0.33 -34.60
CA TYR A 228 3.59 0.65 -34.15
C TYR A 228 4.64 0.16 -35.14
N LEU A 229 4.52 -1.09 -35.60
CA LEU A 229 5.45 -1.68 -36.56
C LEU A 229 5.50 -0.90 -37.88
N GLN A 230 4.34 -0.49 -38.41
CA GLN A 230 4.25 0.36 -39.62
C GLN A 230 4.94 1.72 -39.47
N HIS A 231 5.12 2.20 -38.23
CA HIS A 231 5.81 3.44 -37.92
C HIS A 231 7.21 3.24 -37.33
N GLY A 232 7.76 2.02 -37.41
CA GLY A 232 9.12 1.71 -36.92
C GLY A 232 9.24 1.68 -35.39
N ILE A 233 8.12 1.64 -34.66
CA ILE A 233 8.10 1.54 -33.20
C ILE A 233 8.11 0.06 -32.80
N ARG A 234 9.05 -0.32 -31.94
CA ARG A 234 9.15 -1.68 -31.39
C ARG A 234 8.25 -1.80 -30.16
N SER A 235 7.38 -2.80 -30.11
CA SER A 235 6.48 -2.99 -28.97
C SER A 235 6.66 -4.34 -28.30
N MET A 236 6.54 -4.34 -26.97
CA MET A 236 6.40 -5.52 -26.13
C MET A 236 5.11 -5.41 -25.33
N ALA A 237 4.43 -6.53 -25.10
CA ALA A 237 3.25 -6.57 -24.26
C ALA A 237 3.41 -7.63 -23.17
N VAL A 238 3.02 -7.28 -21.95
CA VAL A 238 3.02 -8.20 -20.81
C VAL A 238 1.64 -8.19 -20.17
N ALA A 239 1.02 -9.36 -20.17
CA ALA A 239 -0.28 -9.57 -19.56
C ALA A 239 -0.13 -9.55 -18.03
N ALA A 240 -0.46 -8.40 -17.44
CA ALA A 240 -0.48 -8.23 -16.00
C ALA A 240 -1.86 -7.83 -15.51
N LYS A 241 -2.38 -8.59 -14.53
CA LYS A 241 -3.59 -8.21 -13.80
C LYS A 241 -3.26 -7.09 -12.81
N ASP A 242 -4.20 -6.16 -12.61
CA ASP A 242 -4.08 -5.06 -11.63
C ASP A 242 -4.51 -5.52 -10.24
N ASN A 243 -3.94 -6.64 -9.77
CA ASN A 243 -4.31 -7.27 -8.51
C ASN A 243 -3.11 -7.97 -7.88
N GLU A 244 -3.34 -8.70 -6.78
CA GLU A 244 -2.32 -9.38 -5.99
C GLU A 244 -1.44 -10.35 -6.80
N ASN A 245 -1.97 -10.86 -7.92
CA ASN A 245 -1.31 -11.84 -8.78
C ASN A 245 -0.49 -11.20 -9.91
N CYS A 246 -0.11 -9.92 -9.78
CA CYS A 246 0.65 -9.20 -10.80
C CYS A 246 2.12 -9.65 -10.85
N ALA A 247 2.47 -10.49 -11.82
CA ALA A 247 3.81 -11.05 -11.98
C ALA A 247 4.87 -10.08 -12.55
N LEU A 248 4.55 -8.78 -12.76
CA LEU A 248 5.41 -7.84 -13.50
C LEU A 248 6.86 -7.73 -12.98
N LEU A 249 7.10 -8.04 -11.70
CA LEU A 249 8.42 -7.97 -11.05
C LEU A 249 8.99 -9.35 -10.64
N ASP A 250 8.32 -10.44 -11.02
CA ASP A 250 8.66 -11.82 -10.59
C ASP A 250 9.45 -12.57 -11.68
N GLY A 251 10.57 -11.98 -12.12
CA GLY A 251 11.52 -12.69 -12.98
C GLY A 251 11.22 -12.64 -14.49
N HIS A 252 10.45 -11.67 -14.97
CA HIS A 252 10.39 -11.37 -16.40
C HIS A 252 11.70 -10.72 -16.88
N VAL A 253 12.74 -11.53 -17.06
CA VAL A 253 14.03 -11.11 -17.63
C VAL A 253 13.84 -10.32 -18.93
N ASP A 254 12.83 -10.69 -19.73
CA ASP A 254 12.51 -10.04 -20.99
C ASP A 254 12.05 -8.59 -20.85
N VAL A 255 11.33 -8.24 -19.77
CA VAL A 255 10.85 -6.86 -19.56
C VAL A 255 12.00 -5.95 -19.21
N GLU A 256 12.86 -6.40 -18.30
CA GLU A 256 14.02 -5.63 -17.88
C GLU A 256 15.01 -5.45 -19.03
N ALA A 257 15.25 -6.52 -19.80
CA ALA A 257 16.08 -6.46 -21.00
C ALA A 257 15.49 -5.52 -22.06
N PHE A 258 14.18 -5.58 -22.29
CA PHE A 258 13.48 -4.69 -23.21
C PHE A 258 13.63 -3.22 -22.78
N LEU A 259 13.34 -2.91 -21.51
CA LEU A 259 13.45 -1.54 -20.99
C LEU A 259 14.88 -1.01 -21.07
N SER A 260 15.87 -1.82 -20.68
CA SER A 260 17.28 -1.44 -20.74
C SER A 260 17.68 -1.11 -22.18
N LYS A 261 17.40 -2.01 -23.13
CA LYS A 261 17.71 -1.80 -24.56
C LYS A 261 16.97 -0.60 -25.13
N ALA A 262 15.70 -0.44 -24.80
CA ALA A 262 14.89 0.64 -25.31
C ALA A 262 15.39 2.01 -24.85
N ARG A 263 15.87 2.11 -23.59
CA ARG A 263 16.38 3.37 -23.01
C ARG A 263 17.80 3.72 -23.48
N THR A 264 18.61 2.72 -23.86
CA THR A 264 19.95 2.97 -24.43
C THR A 264 19.91 3.28 -25.92
N SER A 265 18.92 2.75 -26.66
CA SER A 265 18.82 2.91 -28.12
C SER A 265 17.74 3.90 -28.58
N GLY A 266 17.01 4.52 -27.65
CA GLY A 266 15.98 5.50 -27.98
C GLY A 266 15.12 5.87 -26.77
N ARG A 267 13.81 6.00 -26.97
CA ARG A 267 12.86 6.44 -25.93
C ARG A 267 11.72 5.44 -25.80
N VAL A 268 11.41 5.05 -24.57
CA VAL A 268 10.37 4.06 -24.27
C VAL A 268 9.17 4.70 -23.59
N LEU A 269 7.98 4.38 -24.10
CA LEU A 269 6.72 4.58 -23.40
C LEU A 269 6.32 3.30 -22.67
N VAL A 270 6.17 3.37 -21.36
CA VAL A 270 5.55 2.33 -20.55
C VAL A 270 4.12 2.75 -20.24
N HIS A 271 3.13 1.94 -20.65
CA HIS A 271 1.73 2.28 -20.43
C HIS A 271 0.90 1.09 -19.92
N CYS A 272 -0.22 1.41 -19.30
CA CYS A 272 -1.28 0.47 -19.01
C CYS A 272 -2.61 1.07 -19.48
N VAL A 273 -3.73 0.77 -18.82
CA VAL A 273 -5.02 1.36 -19.18
C VAL A 273 -5.10 2.83 -18.76
N GLN A 274 -4.78 3.15 -17.50
CA GLN A 274 -4.91 4.51 -16.92
C GLN A 274 -3.56 5.22 -16.67
N GLY A 275 -2.44 4.49 -16.82
CA GLY A 275 -1.12 5.05 -16.55
C GLY A 275 -0.84 5.38 -15.09
N LEU A 276 -1.35 4.56 -14.16
CA LEU A 276 -1.24 4.79 -12.71
C LEU A 276 -0.53 3.64 -11.97
N ASN A 277 -1.08 2.42 -12.02
CA ASN A 277 -0.62 1.30 -11.18
C ASN A 277 0.33 0.35 -11.91
N ARG A 278 -0.15 -0.46 -12.88
CA ARG A 278 0.71 -1.45 -13.59
C ARG A 278 1.94 -0.85 -14.25
N SER A 279 1.77 0.19 -15.06
CA SER A 279 2.89 0.90 -15.68
C SER A 279 3.70 1.72 -14.67
N GLY A 280 3.05 2.27 -13.64
CA GLY A 280 3.72 2.96 -12.54
C GLY A 280 4.67 2.03 -11.76
N LEU A 281 4.27 0.78 -11.52
CA LEU A 281 5.08 -0.24 -10.86
C LEU A 281 6.34 -0.56 -11.68
N VAL A 282 6.18 -0.76 -12.98
CA VAL A 282 7.30 -1.06 -13.90
C VAL A 282 8.26 0.12 -14.00
N VAL A 283 7.74 1.34 -14.12
CA VAL A 283 8.55 2.56 -14.15
C VAL A 283 9.30 2.75 -12.83
N ALA A 284 8.63 2.61 -11.68
CA ALA A 284 9.28 2.73 -10.38
C ALA A 284 10.36 1.65 -10.17
N ALA A 285 10.10 0.41 -10.60
CA ALA A 285 11.09 -0.67 -10.54
C ALA A 285 12.31 -0.37 -11.43
N ALA A 286 12.12 0.23 -12.61
CA ALA A 286 13.21 0.68 -13.45
C ALA A 286 14.08 1.75 -12.75
N LEU A 287 13.47 2.70 -12.04
CA LEU A 287 14.22 3.68 -11.24
C LEU A 287 15.01 3.02 -10.11
N VAL A 288 14.40 2.07 -9.41
CA VAL A 288 15.07 1.31 -8.33
C VAL A 288 16.29 0.56 -8.88
N ARG A 289 16.15 -0.07 -10.05
CA ARG A 289 17.23 -0.76 -10.73
C ARG A 289 18.36 0.19 -11.14
N ASP A 290 18.02 1.41 -11.55
CA ASP A 290 18.98 2.47 -11.88
C ASP A 290 19.73 3.02 -10.63
N GLY A 291 19.44 2.49 -9.43
CA GLY A 291 20.13 2.84 -8.19
C GLY A 291 19.36 3.80 -7.29
N VAL A 292 18.15 4.20 -7.68
CA VAL A 292 17.30 5.09 -6.87
C VAL A 292 16.71 4.32 -5.70
N SER A 293 16.58 4.94 -4.52
CA SER A 293 15.91 4.32 -3.38
C SER A 293 14.42 4.07 -3.69
N VAL A 294 13.79 3.10 -3.03
CA VAL A 294 12.36 2.82 -3.25
C VAL A 294 11.47 4.03 -2.97
N ILE A 295 11.80 4.81 -1.95
CA ILE A 295 11.03 6.00 -1.57
C ILE A 295 11.20 7.09 -2.64
N ASP A 296 12.43 7.34 -3.08
CA ASP A 296 12.72 8.38 -4.08
C ASP A 296 12.17 8.01 -5.46
N ALA A 297 12.14 6.72 -5.81
CA ALA A 297 11.51 6.22 -7.03
C ALA A 297 10.01 6.54 -7.05
N VAL A 298 9.29 6.27 -5.95
CA VAL A 298 7.85 6.59 -5.85
C VAL A 298 7.62 8.10 -5.75
N ARG A 299 8.49 8.84 -5.05
CA ARG A 299 8.43 10.31 -5.01
C ARG A 299 8.54 10.91 -6.41
N THR A 300 9.54 10.46 -7.19
CA THR A 300 9.76 10.90 -8.57
C THR A 300 8.54 10.58 -9.44
N LEU A 301 7.99 9.37 -9.32
CA LEU A 301 6.80 8.96 -10.04
C LEU A 301 5.59 9.86 -9.73
N ARG A 302 5.32 10.12 -8.44
CA ARG A 302 4.18 10.95 -7.99
C ARG A 302 4.37 12.42 -8.36
N ALA A 303 5.60 12.94 -8.34
CA ALA A 303 5.90 14.28 -8.84
C ALA A 303 5.67 14.45 -10.35
N ARG A 304 5.59 13.35 -11.11
CA ARG A 304 5.33 13.39 -12.56
C ARG A 304 3.89 13.06 -12.92
N ARG A 305 3.19 12.26 -12.10
CA ARG A 305 1.87 11.70 -12.46
C ARG A 305 0.80 11.88 -11.39
N GLY A 306 1.12 12.54 -10.28
CA GLY A 306 0.24 12.81 -9.15
C GLY A 306 0.22 11.68 -8.11
N ASN A 307 -0.38 11.97 -6.95
CA ASN A 307 -0.43 11.05 -5.80
C ASN A 307 -1.19 9.74 -6.06
N ASP A 308 -2.00 9.67 -7.13
CA ASP A 308 -2.71 8.45 -7.51
C ASP A 308 -1.82 7.44 -8.25
N ALA A 309 -0.65 7.88 -8.72
CA ALA A 309 0.35 6.99 -9.29
C ALA A 309 0.87 6.02 -8.23
N LEU A 310 0.86 4.73 -8.58
CA LEU A 310 1.23 3.62 -7.70
C LEU A 310 0.52 3.68 -6.33
N SER A 311 -0.79 3.86 -6.34
CA SER A 311 -1.64 3.87 -5.14
C SER A 311 -2.09 2.48 -4.69
N ASN A 312 -1.95 1.46 -5.54
CA ASN A 312 -2.22 0.07 -5.19
C ASN A 312 -1.18 -0.44 -4.17
N THR A 313 -1.63 -0.72 -2.94
CA THR A 313 -0.78 -1.14 -1.81
C THR A 313 -0.07 -2.46 -2.06
N ASN A 314 -0.68 -3.37 -2.81
CA ASN A 314 -0.04 -4.64 -3.17
C ASN A 314 1.13 -4.41 -4.14
N PHE A 315 1.05 -3.41 -5.01
CA PHE A 315 2.14 -3.02 -5.92
C PHE A 315 3.25 -2.28 -5.18
N GLN A 316 2.91 -1.41 -4.24
CA GLN A 316 3.88 -0.79 -3.34
C GLN A 316 4.68 -1.84 -2.57
N ARG A 317 4.00 -2.83 -1.97
CA ARG A 317 4.68 -3.93 -1.25
C ARG A 317 5.60 -4.74 -2.17
N ARG A 318 5.15 -5.05 -3.39
CA ARG A 318 5.98 -5.73 -4.40
C ARG A 318 7.21 -4.92 -4.77
N LEU A 319 7.07 -3.62 -4.97
CA LEU A 319 8.19 -2.72 -5.26
C LEU A 319 9.19 -2.68 -4.09
N VAL A 320 8.71 -2.61 -2.85
CA VAL A 320 9.56 -2.62 -1.65
C VAL A 320 10.35 -3.93 -1.54
N ARG A 321 9.71 -5.09 -1.77
CA ARG A 321 10.41 -6.39 -1.84
C ARG A 321 11.43 -6.44 -2.97
N TYR A 322 11.10 -5.90 -4.14
CA TYR A 322 12.03 -5.79 -5.26
C TYR A 322 13.26 -4.93 -4.89
N ALA A 323 13.03 -3.78 -4.25
CA ALA A 323 14.10 -2.91 -3.78
C ALA A 323 14.96 -3.55 -2.69
N ALA A 324 14.37 -4.33 -1.77
CA ALA A 324 15.11 -5.12 -0.79
C ALA A 324 16.09 -6.08 -1.44
N ARG A 325 15.62 -6.88 -2.41
CA ARG A 325 16.47 -7.83 -3.16
C ARG A 325 17.64 -7.18 -3.87
N LEU A 326 17.49 -5.92 -4.27
CA LEU A 326 18.55 -5.14 -4.94
C LEU A 326 19.38 -4.28 -3.99
N GLY A 327 19.11 -4.27 -2.68
CA GLY A 327 19.81 -3.40 -1.73
C GLY A 327 19.51 -1.91 -1.93
N ARG A 328 18.27 -1.56 -2.33
CA ARG A 328 17.82 -0.22 -2.72
C ARG A 328 16.68 0.32 -1.85
N LEU A 329 16.57 -0.13 -0.61
CA LEU A 329 15.57 0.41 0.33
C LEU A 329 15.86 1.86 0.71
N GLY A 330 17.14 2.22 0.86
CA GLY A 330 17.54 3.48 1.48
C GLY A 330 17.46 3.40 3.01
N PRO A 331 17.52 4.56 3.70
CA PRO A 331 17.33 4.60 5.15
C PRO A 331 15.89 4.25 5.54
N VAL A 332 15.72 3.72 6.76
CA VAL A 332 14.39 3.44 7.31
C VAL A 332 13.64 4.76 7.47
N PRO A 333 12.43 4.91 6.91
CA PRO A 333 11.68 6.15 7.03
C PRO A 333 11.05 6.32 8.41
N ASP A 334 10.92 7.56 8.87
CA ASP A 334 10.14 7.90 10.06
C ASP A 334 8.65 7.74 9.76
N VAL A 335 8.06 6.64 10.23
CA VAL A 335 6.63 6.37 10.07
C VAL A 335 5.89 6.91 11.29
N VAL A 336 5.22 8.05 11.13
CA VAL A 336 4.24 8.50 12.13
C VAL A 336 2.96 7.69 11.92
N VAL A 337 2.88 6.52 12.56
CA VAL A 337 1.61 5.80 12.67
C VAL A 337 0.71 6.68 13.53
N SER A 338 -0.31 7.32 12.95
CA SER A 338 -1.22 8.14 13.76
C SER A 338 -1.81 7.26 14.85
N GLU A 339 -1.60 7.62 16.11
CA GLU A 339 -2.31 7.03 17.23
C GLU A 339 -3.80 7.02 16.91
N ALA A 340 -4.46 5.91 17.23
CA ALA A 340 -5.86 5.69 16.92
C ALA A 340 -6.71 6.90 17.35
N ARG A 341 -7.50 7.43 16.42
CA ARG A 341 -8.51 8.45 16.70
C ARG A 341 -9.39 7.96 17.86
N PRO A 342 -9.58 8.74 18.95
CA PRO A 342 -10.38 8.30 20.08
C PRO A 342 -11.82 8.02 19.65
N ALA A 343 -12.42 6.98 20.24
CA ALA A 343 -13.81 6.61 20.00
C ALA A 343 -14.74 7.79 20.33
N ALA A 344 -15.80 7.96 19.54
CA ALA A 344 -16.80 8.98 19.79
C ALA A 344 -17.42 8.80 21.19
N PRO A 345 -17.71 9.88 21.93
CA PRO A 345 -18.38 9.77 23.22
C PRO A 345 -19.75 9.12 23.07
N ALA A 346 -20.13 8.31 24.06
CA ALA A 346 -21.44 7.68 24.11
C ALA A 346 -22.56 8.75 24.08
N PRO A 347 -23.70 8.47 23.42
CA PRO A 347 -24.82 9.40 23.40
C PRO A 347 -25.30 9.69 24.82
N ALA A 348 -25.61 10.95 25.09
CA ALA A 348 -26.12 11.38 26.39
C ALA A 348 -27.41 10.63 26.75
N PRO A 349 -27.63 10.28 28.03
CA PRO A 349 -28.88 9.65 28.46
C PRO A 349 -30.06 10.58 28.16
N PRO A 350 -31.24 10.03 27.81
CA PRO A 350 -32.41 10.84 27.51
C PRO A 350 -32.80 11.68 28.73
N PRO A 351 -33.33 12.90 28.52
CA PRO A 351 -33.72 13.77 29.62
C PRO A 351 -34.80 13.07 30.44
N THR A 352 -34.55 12.97 31.75
CA THR A 352 -35.57 12.54 32.73
C THR A 352 -36.72 13.53 32.66
N GLY A 353 -37.85 13.09 32.12
CA GLY A 353 -39.07 13.88 32.04
C GLY A 353 -39.48 14.34 33.43
N GLY A 354 -39.44 15.66 33.64
CA GLY A 354 -40.05 16.31 34.79
C GLY A 354 -41.54 16.02 34.80
N CYS A 355 -41.98 15.29 35.81
CA CYS A 355 -43.38 15.09 36.14
C CYS A 355 -43.99 16.45 36.48
N CYS A 356 -44.74 17.05 35.55
CA CYS A 356 -45.64 18.15 35.85
C CYS A 356 -47.02 17.56 36.12
N LEU A 357 -47.34 17.44 37.40
CA LEU A 357 -48.71 17.27 37.90
C LEU A 357 -49.55 18.45 37.42
N VAL A 358 -50.61 18.16 36.68
CA VAL A 358 -51.67 19.12 36.38
C VAL A 358 -52.61 19.12 37.58
N SER A 359 -52.84 20.31 38.15
CA SER A 359 -53.88 20.55 39.17
C SER A 359 -55.28 20.52 38.55
#